data_AF-A0A9D8BG57-F1
#
_entry.id   AF-A0A9D8BG57-F1
#
_cell.length_a   1.000
_cell.length_b   1.000
_cell.length_c   1.000
_cell.angle_alpha   90.00
_cell.angle_beta   90.00
_cell.angle_gamma   90.00
#
_symmetry.space_group_name_H-M   'P 1'
#
loop_
_entity.id
_entity.type
_entity.pdbx_description
1 polymer ?
#
loop_
_entity_poly.entity_id
_entity_poly.type
_entity_poly.pdbx_seq_one_letter_code
_entity_poly.pdbx_strand_id
1 'polypeptide(L)' 'MDVSGWMIRSGFSFVDRKNTYERKDAYLLFEDEAKDEERGLWADTCDYNPVQTNRIIPIE' A
#
# COMPACT_ATOMS: atom_id res chain seq x y z
N MET A 1 -10.12 -0.46 13.96
CA MET A 1 -9.44 -0.48 12.65
C MET A 1 -9.38 -1.92 12.18
N ASP A 2 -9.77 -2.21 10.94
CA ASP A 2 -9.72 -3.55 10.35
C ASP A 2 -8.53 -3.70 9.39
N VAL A 3 -8.36 -4.90 8.82
CA VAL A 3 -7.25 -5.22 7.92
C VAL A 3 -7.29 -4.32 6.68
N SER A 4 -8.47 -4.12 6.08
CA SER A 4 -8.61 -3.27 4.89
C SER A 4 -8.21 -1.82 5.17
N GLY A 5 -8.69 -1.23 6.27
CA GLY A 5 -8.31 0.12 6.67
C GLY A 5 -6.81 0.25 6.98
N TRP A 6 -6.21 -0.75 7.63
CA TRP A 6 -4.77 -0.76 7.89
C TRP A 6 -3.94 -0.84 6.60
N MET A 7 -4.34 -1.68 5.64
CA MET A 7 -3.67 -1.81 4.34
C MET A 7 -3.69 -0.49 3.57
N ILE A 8 -4.84 0.21 3.57
CA ILE A 8 -5.00 1.50 2.90
C ILE A 8 -4.16 2.57 3.59
N ARG A 9 -4.26 2.69 4.91
CA ARG A 9 -3.53 3.69 5.71
C ARG A 9 -2.00 3.54 5.62
N SER A 10 -1.53 2.30 5.44
CA SER A 10 -0.11 1.99 5.28
C SER A 10 0.38 2.18 3.84
N GLY A 11 -0.51 2.55 2.91
CA GLY A 11 -0.17 2.74 1.50
C GLY A 11 0.03 1.43 0.72
N PHE A 12 -0.49 0.29 1.19
CA PHE A 12 -0.37 -0.99 0.49
C PHE A 12 -1.53 -1.28 -0.47
N SER A 13 -2.62 -0.52 -0.40
CA SER A 13 -3.78 -0.68 -1.27
C SER A 13 -4.57 0.64 -1.43
N PHE A 14 -5.33 0.75 -2.52
CA PHE A 14 -6.21 1.89 -2.78
C PHE A 14 -7.62 1.68 -2.25
N VAL A 15 -8.33 2.78 -2.00
CA VAL A 15 -9.78 2.74 -1.79
C VAL A 15 -10.51 2.43 -3.08
N ASP A 16 -11.52 1.56 -3.01
CA ASP A 16 -12.53 1.48 -4.06
C ASP A 16 -13.45 2.71 -4.01
N ARG A 17 -13.27 3.60 -5.00
CA ARG A 17 -14.07 4.82 -5.16
C ARG A 17 -15.39 4.58 -5.91
N LYS A 18 -15.51 3.49 -6.65
CA LYS A 18 -16.66 3.23 -7.54
C LYS A 18 -17.86 2.66 -6.79
N ASN A 19 -17.61 1.82 -5.79
CA ASN A 19 -18.67 1.22 -4.97
C ASN A 19 -18.90 2.02 -3.68
N THR A 20 -20.13 1.98 -3.15
CA THR A 20 -20.48 2.55 -1.84
C THR A 20 -20.63 1.42 -0.83
N TYR A 21 -20.03 1.58 0.34
CA TYR A 21 -20.05 0.63 1.45
C TYR A 21 -19.89 1.39 2.77
N GLU A 22 -20.29 0.75 3.87
CA GLU A 22 -20.43 1.37 5.19
C GLU A 22 -19.19 2.16 5.66
N ARG A 23 -17.99 1.70 5.32
CA ARG A 23 -16.71 2.26 5.79
C ARG A 23 -15.97 3.12 4.76
N LYS A 24 -16.59 3.45 3.63
CA LYS A 24 -15.92 4.14 2.51
C LYS A 24 -15.27 5.46 2.93
N ASP A 25 -15.99 6.29 3.68
CA ASP A 25 -15.49 7.62 4.07
C ASP A 25 -14.27 7.50 4.99
N ALA A 26 -14.25 6.53 5.90
CA ALA A 26 -13.11 6.27 6.76
C ALA A 26 -11.89 5.81 5.95
N TYR A 27 -12.09 4.95 4.94
CA TYR A 27 -10.99 4.51 4.11
C TYR A 27 -10.47 5.61 3.18
N LEU A 28 -11.34 6.51 2.71
CA LEU A 28 -10.91 7.68 1.94
C LEU A 28 -9.98 8.56 2.78
N LEU A 29 -10.35 8.81 4.05
CA LEU A 29 -9.49 9.53 4.99
C LEU A 29 -8.15 8.82 5.18
N PHE A 30 -8.14 7.49 5.34
CA PHE A 30 -6.89 6.73 5.47
C PHE A 30 -6.01 6.76 4.22
N GLU A 31 -6.62 6.77 3.03
CA GLU A 31 -5.88 6.89 1.78
C GLU A 31 -5.26 8.28 1.64
N ASP A 32 -5.97 9.34 2.08
CA ASP A 32 -5.44 10.69 2.09
C ASP A 32 -4.31 10.85 3.13
N GLU A 33 -4.44 10.29 4.34
CA GLU A 33 -3.33 10.21 5.31
C GLU A 33 -2.11 9.50 4.72
N ALA A 34 -2.31 8.41 3.98
CA ALA A 34 -1.21 7.66 3.36
C ALA A 34 -0.50 8.47 2.26
N LYS A 35 -1.22 9.35 1.54
CA LYS A 35 -0.62 10.28 0.57
C LYS A 35 0.17 11.38 1.25
N ASP A 36 -0.42 12.01 2.28
CA ASP A 36 0.19 13.13 3.00
C ASP A 36 1.49 12.72 3.70
N GLU A 37 1.57 11.46 4.14
CA GLU A 37 2.76 10.88 4.76
C GLU A 37 3.65 10.11 3.78
N GLU A 38 3.37 10.15 2.47
CA GLU A 38 4.16 9.51 1.41
C GLU A 38 4.44 8.02 1.69
N ARG A 39 3.42 7.28 2.15
CA ARG A 39 3.55 5.87 2.54
C ARG A 39 3.35 4.91 1.37
N GLY A 40 4.21 3.89 1.29
CA GLY A 40 4.02 2.74 0.41
C GLY A 40 3.89 3.13 -1.07
N LEU A 41 2.73 2.87 -1.67
CA LEU A 41 2.42 3.24 -3.07
C LEU A 41 2.48 4.75 -3.34
N TRP A 42 2.45 5.58 -2.29
CA TRP A 42 2.53 7.04 -2.38
C TRP A 42 3.92 7.61 -2.09
N ALA A 43 4.90 6.76 -1.77
CA ALA A 43 6.27 7.19 -1.55
C ALA A 43 6.90 7.72 -2.85
N ASP A 44 7.80 8.70 -2.71
CA ASP A 44 8.57 9.27 -3.82
C ASP A 44 9.55 8.28 -4.47
N THR A 45 9.91 7.26 -3.69
CA THR A 45 10.89 6.24 -4.01
C THR A 45 10.25 4.87 -3.93
N CYS A 46 10.65 4.00 -4.85
CA CYS A 46 10.22 2.62 -4.80
C CYS A 46 11.19 1.85 -3.91
N ASP A 47 10.72 1.35 -2.76
CA ASP A 47 11.48 0.46 -1.86
C ASP A 47 11.79 -0.92 -2.47
N TYR A 48 11.66 -1.07 -3.79
CA TYR A 48 12.06 -2.27 -4.50
C TYR A 48 13.58 -2.44 -4.38
N ASN A 49 14.00 -3.41 -3.57
CA ASN A 49 15.41 -3.78 -3.40
C ASN A 49 15.79 -4.86 -4.42
N PRO A 50 16.46 -4.53 -5.55
CA PRO A 50 16.84 -5.51 -6.57
C PRO A 50 17.96 -6.46 -6.11
N VAL A 51 18.58 -6.24 -4.95
CA VAL A 51 19.77 -7.01 -4.53
C VAL A 51 19.43 -8.44 -4.07
N GLN A 52 18.15 -8.74 -3.80
CA GLN A 52 17.74 -10.09 -3.37
C GLN A 52 17.42 -11.07 -4.52
N THR A 53 17.32 -10.61 -5.77
CA THR A 53 17.04 -11.50 -6.92
C THR A 53 18.28 -12.16 -7.54
N ASN A 54 19.48 -11.87 -7.05
CA ASN A 54 20.75 -12.45 -7.54
C ASN A 54 21.26 -13.68 -6.77
N ARG A 55 20.44 -14.34 -5.94
CA ARG A 55 20.73 -15.73 -5.55
C ARG A 55 20.42 -16.63 -6.74
N ILE A 56 21.35 -16.67 -7.70
CA ILE A 56 21.47 -17.77 -8.65
C ILE A 56 21.64 -19.02 -7.78
N ILE A 57 20.61 -19.87 -7.73
CA ILE A 57 20.74 -21.21 -7.17
C ILE A 57 21.58 -21.98 -8.19
N PRO A 58 22.83 -22.37 -7.86
CA PRO A 58 23.58 -23.22 -8.78
C PRO A 58 22.84 -24.56 -8.88
N ILE A 59 22.45 -24.91 -10.10
CA ILE A 59 21.96 -26.26 -10.41
C ILE A 59 23.23 -27.08 -10.60
N GLU A 60 23.52 -27.96 -9.64
CA GLU A 60 24.47 -29.08 -9.82
C GLU A 60 23.85 -30.18 -10.70
#